data_AF-A0A316FI05-F1
#
_entry.id   AF-A0A316FI05-F1
#
_cell.length_a   1.000
_cell.length_b   1.000
_cell.length_c   1.000
_cell.angle_alpha   90.00
_cell.angle_beta   90.00
_cell.angle_gamma   90.00
#
_symmetry.space_group_name_H-M   'P 1'
#
loop_
_entity.id
_entity.type
_entity.pdbx_description
1 polymer ?
#
loop_
_entity_poly.entity_id
_entity_poly.type
_entity_poly.pdbx_seq_one_letter_code
_entity_poly.pdbx_strand_id
1 'polypeptide(L)'
;MQGDARVIEFLNDQLTAELTAINQYFLHAKMQENWGYTVLAKHTRHESIDEMRHAEVLTDRILFLEGLPNYQKLSVLRIGETVKEQFECDMKIEVEAVDRLRRGLEHMRSIGDVTSARIFEDILADEEHHVDYLETQLALIEKLGEALYLQNVTEHPEAG
;
A
#
# COMPACT_ATOMS: atom_id res chain seq x y z
N MET A 1 13.04 -20.86 -13.82
CA MET A 1 13.09 -21.96 -12.85
C MET A 1 11.65 -22.24 -12.48
N GLN A 2 11.10 -23.43 -12.74
CA GLN A 2 9.69 -23.69 -12.46
C GLN A 2 9.39 -23.58 -10.94
N GLY A 3 8.53 -22.63 -10.57
CA GLY A 3 8.11 -22.40 -9.18
C GLY A 3 6.92 -23.24 -8.73
N ASP A 4 6.67 -23.22 -7.42
CA ASP A 4 5.47 -23.81 -6.83
C ASP A 4 4.22 -23.01 -7.21
N ALA A 5 3.17 -23.71 -7.65
CA ALA A 5 1.95 -23.07 -8.14
C ALA A 5 1.27 -22.21 -7.05
N ARG A 6 1.33 -22.66 -5.79
CA ARG A 6 0.70 -21.95 -4.67
C ARG A 6 1.51 -20.71 -4.26
N VAL A 7 2.84 -20.74 -4.37
CA VAL A 7 3.69 -19.54 -4.25
C VAL A 7 3.33 -18.51 -5.33
N ILE A 8 3.21 -18.94 -6.59
CA ILE A 8 2.85 -18.04 -7.71
C ILE A 8 1.47 -17.42 -7.50
N GLU A 9 0.52 -18.16 -6.93
CA GLU A 9 -0.81 -17.63 -6.54
C GLU A 9 -0.68 -16.52 -5.48
N PHE A 10 0.06 -16.76 -4.39
CA PHE A 10 0.28 -15.73 -3.36
C PHE A 10 0.95 -14.48 -3.92
N LEU A 11 1.98 -14.64 -4.76
CA LEU A 11 2.67 -13.52 -5.39
C LEU A 11 1.71 -12.71 -6.29
N ASN A 12 0.84 -13.37 -7.06
CA ASN A 12 -0.15 -12.69 -7.90
C ASN A 12 -1.27 -12.01 -7.09
N ASP A 13 -1.67 -12.61 -5.97
CA ASP A 13 -2.64 -12.01 -5.06
C ASP A 13 -2.07 -10.76 -4.37
N GLN A 14 -0.79 -10.79 -3.96
CA GLN A 14 -0.10 -9.59 -3.47
C GLN A 14 0.05 -8.55 -4.58
N LEU A 15 0.48 -8.95 -5.78
CA LEU A 15 0.60 -8.03 -6.93
C LEU A 15 -0.74 -7.33 -7.24
N THR A 16 -1.86 -8.07 -7.21
CA THR A 16 -3.20 -7.49 -7.38
C THR A 16 -3.49 -6.40 -6.35
N ALA A 17 -3.05 -6.60 -5.11
CA ALA A 17 -3.23 -5.62 -4.06
C ALA A 17 -2.30 -4.42 -4.21
N GLU A 18 -1.02 -4.61 -4.56
CA GLU A 18 -0.13 -3.48 -4.86
C GLU A 18 -0.71 -2.61 -5.97
N LEU A 19 -1.18 -3.24 -7.06
CA LEU A 19 -1.83 -2.52 -8.16
C LEU A 19 -3.08 -1.77 -7.71
N THR A 20 -3.81 -2.30 -6.72
CA THR A 20 -4.98 -1.62 -6.12
C THR A 20 -4.53 -0.43 -5.27
N ALA A 21 -3.53 -0.64 -4.40
CA ALA A 21 -2.97 0.37 -3.50
C ALA A 21 -2.35 1.53 -4.29
N ILE A 22 -1.56 1.25 -5.32
CA ILE A 22 -1.01 2.23 -6.26
C ILE A 22 -2.10 3.20 -6.73
N ASN A 23 -3.22 2.67 -7.25
CA ASN A 23 -4.28 3.48 -7.82
C ASN A 23 -5.08 4.24 -6.74
N GLN A 24 -5.33 3.62 -5.59
CA GLN A 24 -6.05 4.26 -4.49
C GLN A 24 -5.23 5.42 -3.91
N TYR A 25 -3.97 5.16 -3.52
CA TYR A 25 -3.07 6.18 -3.00
C TYR A 25 -2.83 7.28 -4.02
N PHE A 26 -2.64 6.95 -5.30
CA PHE A 26 -2.46 7.98 -6.32
C PHE A 26 -3.68 8.91 -6.42
N LEU A 27 -4.89 8.34 -6.42
CA LEU A 27 -6.11 9.14 -6.46
C LEU A 27 -6.29 9.97 -5.18
N HIS A 28 -6.09 9.39 -4.00
CA HIS A 28 -6.13 10.11 -2.72
C HIS A 28 -5.14 11.27 -2.70
N ALA A 29 -3.90 11.06 -3.14
CA ALA A 29 -2.89 12.12 -3.25
C ALA A 29 -3.35 13.27 -4.16
N LYS A 30 -3.94 12.96 -5.32
CA LYS A 30 -4.49 13.98 -6.24
C LYS A 30 -5.68 14.73 -5.63
N MET A 31 -6.54 14.05 -4.87
CA MET A 31 -7.66 14.68 -4.17
C MET A 31 -7.16 15.62 -3.06
N GLN A 32 -6.20 15.17 -2.25
CA GLN A 32 -5.58 15.96 -1.18
C GLN A 32 -4.88 17.20 -1.73
N GLU A 33 -4.13 17.06 -2.83
CA GLU A 33 -3.48 18.18 -3.51
C GLU A 33 -4.52 19.19 -4.01
N ASN A 34 -5.60 18.71 -4.63
CA ASN A 34 -6.70 19.55 -5.10
C ASN A 34 -7.42 20.28 -3.94
N TRP A 35 -7.51 19.67 -2.76
CA TRP A 35 -8.07 20.30 -1.57
C TRP A 35 -7.09 21.23 -0.84
N GLY A 36 -5.83 21.30 -1.28
CA GLY A 36 -4.80 22.18 -0.71
C GLY A 36 -3.99 21.56 0.44
N TYR A 37 -4.17 20.27 0.74
CA TYR A 37 -3.40 19.54 1.76
C TYR A 37 -2.07 19.02 1.16
N THR A 38 -1.24 19.94 0.66
CA THR A 38 -0.05 19.62 -0.15
C THR A 38 1.01 18.80 0.57
N VAL A 39 1.17 18.98 1.88
CA VAL A 39 2.10 18.19 2.71
C VAL A 39 1.64 16.74 2.74
N LEU A 40 0.34 16.51 2.98
CA LEU A 40 -0.24 15.17 3.01
C LEU A 40 -0.20 14.53 1.62
N ALA A 41 -0.56 15.29 0.57
CA ALA A 41 -0.53 14.81 -0.80
C ALA A 41 0.86 14.34 -1.23
N LYS A 42 1.93 15.01 -0.77
CA LYS A 42 3.32 14.60 -1.02
C LYS A 42 3.63 13.25 -0.37
N HIS A 43 3.19 13.03 0.86
CA HIS A 43 3.35 11.75 1.56
C HIS A 43 2.55 10.65 0.86
N THR A 44 1.24 10.82 0.66
CA THR A 44 0.40 9.80 0.01
C THR A 44 0.85 9.48 -1.41
N ARG A 45 1.42 10.46 -2.14
CA ARG A 45 2.06 10.20 -3.43
C ARG A 45 3.33 9.36 -3.28
N HIS A 46 4.11 9.54 -2.22
CA HIS A 46 5.29 8.72 -1.95
C HIS A 46 4.90 7.25 -1.77
N GLU A 47 3.91 6.97 -0.92
CA GLU A 47 3.37 5.61 -0.70
C GLU A 47 2.96 4.97 -2.02
N SER A 48 2.19 5.69 -2.85
CA SER A 48 1.80 5.19 -4.20
C SER A 48 2.99 4.77 -5.06
N ILE A 49 4.14 5.46 -4.95
CA ILE A 49 5.37 5.11 -5.68
C ILE A 49 6.10 3.94 -5.00
N ASP A 50 6.05 3.82 -3.67
CA ASP A 50 6.59 2.65 -2.97
C ASP A 50 5.84 1.38 -3.35
N GLU A 51 4.51 1.43 -3.47
CA GLU A 51 3.74 0.28 -3.96
C GLU A 51 4.08 -0.09 -5.42
N MET A 52 4.47 0.89 -6.25
CA MET A 52 4.98 0.59 -7.60
C MET A 52 6.28 -0.23 -7.55
N ARG A 53 7.12 -0.01 -6.54
CA ARG A 53 8.36 -0.78 -6.34
C ARG A 53 8.05 -2.19 -5.82
N HIS A 54 7.08 -2.34 -4.93
CA HIS A 54 6.58 -3.66 -4.51
C HIS A 54 6.05 -4.46 -5.71
N ALA A 55 5.21 -3.84 -6.54
CA ALA A 55 4.68 -4.46 -7.74
C ALA A 55 5.77 -4.89 -8.75
N GLU A 56 6.84 -4.10 -8.89
CA GLU A 56 8.00 -4.44 -9.73
C GLU A 56 8.72 -5.70 -9.22
N VAL A 57 9.06 -5.75 -7.92
CA VAL A 57 9.76 -6.89 -7.31
C VAL A 57 8.92 -8.18 -7.38
N LEU A 58 7.61 -8.08 -7.15
CA LEU A 58 6.69 -9.22 -7.26
C LEU A 58 6.62 -9.74 -8.71
N THR A 59 6.57 -8.83 -9.67
CA THR A 59 6.51 -9.16 -11.10
C THR A 59 7.77 -9.89 -11.54
N ASP A 60 8.94 -9.38 -11.17
CA ASP A 60 10.23 -10.03 -11.42
C ASP A 60 10.25 -11.45 -10.82
N ARG A 61 9.75 -11.60 -9.59
CA ARG A 61 9.72 -12.90 -8.93
C ARG A 61 8.78 -13.89 -9.62
N ILE A 62 7.58 -13.45 -10.01
CA ILE A 62 6.61 -14.31 -10.72
C ILE A 62 7.19 -14.77 -12.05
N LEU A 63 7.78 -13.86 -12.84
CA LEU A 63 8.39 -14.20 -14.13
C LEU A 63 9.57 -15.17 -13.96
N PHE A 64 10.43 -14.96 -12.96
CA PHE A 64 11.55 -15.85 -12.67
C PHE A 64 11.09 -17.29 -12.34
N LEU A 65 9.96 -17.40 -11.66
CA LEU A 65 9.30 -18.67 -11.30
C LEU A 65 8.50 -19.29 -12.47
N GLU A 66 8.61 -18.73 -13.68
CA GLU A 66 7.89 -19.16 -14.89
C GLU A 66 6.36 -19.03 -14.77
N GLY A 67 5.89 -18.14 -13.88
CA GLY A 67 4.50 -17.72 -13.78
C GLY A 67 4.15 -16.57 -14.73
N LEU A 68 2.86 -16.24 -14.80
CA LEU A 68 2.35 -15.10 -15.54
C LEU A 68 1.82 -14.03 -14.57
N PRO A 69 2.47 -12.86 -14.44
CA PRO A 69 1.98 -11.76 -13.61
C PRO A 69 0.64 -11.23 -14.14
N ASN A 70 -0.36 -11.10 -13.27
CA ASN A 70 -1.68 -10.64 -13.64
C ASN A 70 -1.88 -9.14 -13.38
N TYR A 71 -1.61 -8.33 -14.41
CA TYR A 71 -1.87 -6.87 -14.38
C TYR A 71 -3.30 -6.48 -14.77
N GLN A 72 -4.16 -7.43 -15.10
CA GLN A 72 -5.53 -7.15 -15.54
C GLN A 72 -6.50 -7.01 -14.36
N LYS A 73 -6.22 -7.69 -13.25
CA LYS A 73 -7.09 -7.73 -12.07
C LYS A 73 -6.72 -6.58 -11.12
N LEU A 74 -7.72 -5.80 -10.74
CA LEU A 74 -7.68 -4.88 -9.62
C LEU A 74 -8.79 -5.25 -8.63
N SER A 75 -8.54 -5.06 -7.35
CA SER A 75 -9.58 -5.11 -6.32
C SER A 75 -10.42 -3.83 -6.36
N VAL A 76 -11.51 -3.80 -5.59
CA VAL A 76 -12.36 -2.61 -5.49
C VAL A 76 -11.58 -1.49 -4.80
N LEU A 77 -11.46 -0.34 -5.47
CA LEU A 77 -10.91 0.87 -4.86
C LEU A 77 -11.88 1.42 -3.82
N ARG A 78 -11.35 1.80 -2.66
CA ARG A 78 -12.09 2.42 -1.55
C ARG A 78 -11.68 3.90 -1.52
N ILE A 79 -12.53 4.76 -2.06
CA ILE A 79 -12.20 6.17 -2.23
C ILE A 79 -12.92 7.00 -1.16
N GLY A 80 -12.15 7.61 -0.26
CA GLY A 80 -12.67 8.50 0.78
C GLY A 80 -12.97 9.91 0.25
N GLU A 81 -14.07 10.51 0.67
CA GLU A 81 -14.48 11.87 0.29
C GLU A 81 -14.00 12.93 1.29
N THR A 82 -13.48 12.50 2.44
CA THR A 82 -12.75 13.33 3.43
C THR A 82 -11.38 12.73 3.72
N VAL A 83 -10.46 13.51 4.31
CA VAL A 83 -9.12 13.00 4.67
C VAL A 83 -9.22 11.86 5.68
N LYS A 84 -10.13 11.95 6.65
CA LYS A 84 -10.37 10.86 7.60
C LYS A 84 -10.84 9.58 6.90
N GLU A 85 -11.80 9.69 5.99
CA GLU A 85 -12.29 8.53 5.22
C GLU A 85 -11.19 7.94 4.33
N GLN A 86 -10.32 8.77 3.75
CA GLN A 86 -9.17 8.28 2.97
C GLN A 86 -8.25 7.41 3.83
N PHE A 87 -7.86 7.87 5.01
CA PHE A 87 -7.06 7.07 5.94
C PHE A 87 -7.75 5.77 6.38
N GLU A 88 -9.06 5.79 6.62
CA GLU A 88 -9.80 4.57 6.95
C GLU A 88 -9.90 3.60 5.77
N CYS A 89 -9.93 4.10 4.54
CA CYS A 89 -9.92 3.30 3.33
C CYS A 89 -8.54 2.67 3.06
N ASP A 90 -7.49 3.46 3.26
CA ASP A 90 -6.09 3.04 3.10
C ASP A 90 -5.74 2.00 4.17
N MET A 91 -6.12 2.23 5.43
CA MET A 91 -5.93 1.28 6.53
C MET A 91 -6.54 -0.10 6.25
N LYS A 92 -7.69 -0.15 5.57
CA LYS A 92 -8.31 -1.43 5.19
C LYS A 92 -7.47 -2.20 4.18
N ILE A 93 -6.81 -1.51 3.25
CA ILE A 93 -5.88 -2.15 2.30
C ILE A 93 -4.69 -2.72 3.05
N GLU A 94 -4.08 -1.93 3.94
CA GLU A 94 -2.88 -2.33 4.67
C GLU A 94 -3.11 -3.55 5.57
N VAL A 95 -4.21 -3.56 6.32
CA VAL A 95 -4.54 -4.70 7.19
C VAL A 95 -4.83 -5.97 6.36
N GLU A 96 -5.46 -5.82 5.19
CA GLU A 96 -5.68 -6.93 4.25
C GLU A 96 -4.35 -7.44 3.65
N ALA A 97 -3.38 -6.55 3.40
CA ALA A 97 -2.05 -6.90 2.92
C ALA A 97 -1.25 -7.67 3.98
N VAL A 98 -1.19 -7.17 5.21
CA VAL A 98 -0.50 -7.83 6.35
C VAL A 98 -0.99 -9.27 6.55
N ASP A 99 -2.31 -9.51 6.53
CA ASP A 99 -2.86 -10.87 6.65
C ASP A 99 -2.40 -11.78 5.49
N ARG A 100 -2.50 -11.30 4.25
CA ARG A 100 -2.13 -12.07 3.06
C ARG A 100 -0.63 -12.41 3.06
N LEU A 101 0.22 -11.43 3.38
CA LEU A 101 1.67 -11.59 3.43
C LEU A 101 2.06 -12.64 4.48
N ARG A 102 1.51 -12.57 5.70
CA ARG A 102 1.77 -13.55 6.75
C ARG A 102 1.39 -14.98 6.34
N ARG A 103 0.25 -15.16 5.68
CA ARG A 103 -0.16 -16.48 5.16
C ARG A 103 0.75 -16.98 4.03
N GLY A 104 1.17 -16.09 3.13
CA GLY A 104 2.13 -16.44 2.07
C GLY A 104 3.50 -16.83 2.62
N LEU A 105 3.99 -16.11 3.64
CA LEU A 105 5.25 -16.39 4.33
C LEU A 105 5.26 -17.77 4.95
N GLU A 106 4.18 -18.15 5.65
CA GLU A 106 4.06 -19.49 6.23
C GLU A 106 4.19 -20.57 5.16
N HIS A 107 3.48 -20.42 4.04
CA HIS A 107 3.55 -21.37 2.92
C HIS A 107 4.95 -21.44 2.30
N MET A 108 5.53 -20.29 1.93
CA MET A 108 6.85 -20.21 1.29
C MET A 108 7.95 -20.82 2.18
N ARG A 109 7.93 -20.53 3.48
CA ARG A 109 8.87 -21.11 4.45
C ARG A 109 8.67 -22.63 4.59
N SER A 110 7.43 -23.12 4.58
CA SER A 110 7.14 -24.56 4.72
C SER A 110 7.73 -25.42 3.60
N ILE A 111 7.86 -24.86 2.39
CA ILE A 111 8.43 -25.56 1.22
C ILE A 111 9.87 -25.16 0.91
N GLY A 112 10.48 -24.30 1.72
CA GLY A 112 11.86 -23.85 1.56
C GLY A 112 12.09 -22.82 0.44
N ASP A 113 11.05 -22.11 -0.01
CA ASP A 113 11.21 -20.98 -0.93
C ASP A 113 11.63 -19.71 -0.16
N VAL A 114 12.90 -19.70 0.25
CA VAL A 114 13.49 -18.64 1.08
C VAL A 114 13.54 -17.30 0.33
N THR A 115 13.71 -17.31 -0.99
CA THR A 115 13.80 -16.06 -1.76
C THR A 115 12.45 -15.37 -1.87
N SER A 116 11.37 -16.11 -2.17
CA SER A 116 10.02 -15.52 -2.17
C SER A 116 9.61 -15.09 -0.76
N ALA A 117 9.96 -15.88 0.27
CA ALA A 117 9.66 -15.51 1.65
C ALA A 117 10.33 -14.20 2.06
N ARG A 118 11.59 -13.97 1.68
CA ARG A 118 12.27 -12.71 1.97
C ARG A 118 11.61 -11.50 1.31
N ILE A 119 11.15 -11.65 0.07
CA ILE A 119 10.39 -10.58 -0.62
C ILE A 119 9.12 -10.24 0.18
N PHE A 120 8.38 -11.25 0.64
CA PHE A 120 7.19 -11.01 1.47
C PHE A 120 7.52 -10.45 2.86
N GLU A 121 8.68 -10.77 3.44
CA GLU A 121 9.15 -10.19 4.71
C GLU A 121 9.48 -8.71 4.55
N ASP A 122 10.16 -8.34 3.46
CA ASP A 122 10.53 -6.97 3.16
C ASP A 122 9.26 -6.13 2.95
N ILE A 123 8.32 -6.58 2.10
CA ILE A 123 7.03 -5.90 1.89
C ILE A 123 6.24 -5.81 3.21
N LEU A 124 6.16 -6.90 3.99
CA LEU A 124 5.43 -6.89 5.26
C LEU A 124 5.97 -5.84 6.24
N ALA A 125 7.29 -5.62 6.28
CA ALA A 125 7.86 -4.60 7.13
C ALA A 125 7.41 -3.20 6.69
N ASP A 126 7.36 -2.95 5.38
CA ASP A 126 6.88 -1.68 4.82
C ASP A 126 5.37 -1.47 5.09
N GLU A 127 4.53 -2.50 4.93
CA GLU A 127 3.09 -2.38 5.27
C GLU A 127 2.86 -2.14 6.77
N GLU A 128 3.67 -2.75 7.65
CA GLU A 128 3.59 -2.49 9.09
C GLU A 128 3.95 -1.04 9.42
N HIS A 129 4.85 -0.41 8.65
CA HIS A 129 5.13 1.03 8.74
C HIS A 129 3.99 1.89 8.20
N HIS A 130 3.33 1.49 7.10
CA HIS A 130 2.14 2.18 6.58
C HIS A 130 0.98 2.14 7.59
N VAL A 131 0.75 0.99 8.24
CA VAL A 131 -0.24 0.85 9.32
C VAL A 131 0.08 1.81 10.47
N ASP A 132 1.32 1.83 10.96
CA ASP A 132 1.72 2.74 12.07
C ASP A 132 1.51 4.21 11.72
N TYR A 133 1.85 4.60 10.49
CA TYR A 133 1.60 5.95 9.99
C TYR A 133 0.11 6.30 10.01
N LEU A 134 -0.75 5.44 9.45
CA LEU A 134 -2.18 5.66 9.35
C LEU A 134 -2.88 5.65 10.73
N GLU A 135 -2.49 4.75 11.63
CA GLU A 135 -2.95 4.76 13.03
C GLU A 135 -2.60 6.08 13.72
N THR A 136 -1.38 6.57 13.51
CA THR A 136 -0.93 7.86 14.02
C THR A 136 -1.77 9.00 13.46
N GLN A 137 -2.04 9.04 12.15
CA GLN A 137 -2.87 10.10 11.56
C GLN A 137 -4.29 10.10 12.11
N LEU A 138 -4.93 8.93 12.18
CA LEU A 138 -6.28 8.78 12.72
C LEU A 138 -6.35 9.20 14.20
N ALA A 139 -5.36 8.81 15.01
CA ALA A 139 -5.27 9.21 16.41
C ALA A 139 -5.05 10.72 16.57
N LEU A 140 -4.30 11.37 15.67
CA LEU A 140 -4.13 12.82 15.67
C LEU A 140 -5.44 13.54 15.32
N ILE A 141 -6.19 13.04 14.32
CA ILE A 141 -7.53 13.57 13.99
C ILE A 141 -8.46 13.45 15.20
N GLU A 142 -8.47 12.32 15.91
CA GLU A 142 -9.30 12.12 17.10
C GLU A 142 -8.94 13.11 18.23
N LYS A 143 -7.65 13.30 18.49
CA LYS A 143 -7.16 14.15 19.60
C LYS A 143 -7.29 15.64 19.33
N LEU A 144 -7.03 16.07 18.10
CA LEU A 144 -6.98 17.49 17.72
C LEU A 144 -8.31 17.98 17.15
N GLY A 145 -9.13 17.08 16.61
CA GLY A 145 -10.20 17.43 15.69
C GLY A 145 -9.66 17.68 14.28
N GLU A 146 -10.50 17.39 13.29
CA GLU A 146 -10.11 17.38 11.88
C GLU A 146 -9.61 18.75 11.39
N ALA A 147 -10.25 19.85 11.78
CA ALA A 147 -9.84 21.18 11.34
C ALA A 147 -8.39 21.55 11.76
N LEU A 148 -7.99 21.20 13.00
CA LEU A 148 -6.64 21.47 13.48
C LEU A 148 -5.61 20.52 12.86
N TYR A 149 -5.97 19.26 12.64
CA TYR A 149 -5.12 18.33 11.88
C TYR A 149 -4.85 18.86 10.47
N LEU A 150 -5.92 19.23 9.75
CA LEU A 150 -5.84 19.70 8.36
C LEU A 150 -4.99 20.96 8.21
N GLN A 151 -5.04 21.89 9.16
CA GLN A 151 -4.17 23.08 9.18
C GLN A 151 -2.68 22.72 9.18
N ASN A 152 -2.27 21.62 9.81
CA ASN A 152 -0.88 21.20 9.88
C ASN A 152 -0.37 20.53 8.59
N VAL A 153 -1.28 20.14 7.69
CA VAL A 153 -0.93 19.46 6.43
C VAL A 153 -1.20 20.32 5.19
N THR A 154 -1.51 21.60 5.38
CA THR A 154 -1.55 22.62 4.32
C THR A 154 -0.24 23.39 4.24
N GLU A 155 0.27 23.67 3.04
CA GLU A 155 1.22 24.77 2.82
C GLU A 155 0.45 26.00 2.33
N HIS A 156 0.68 27.14 2.98
CA HIS A 156 0.20 28.41 2.47
C HIS A 156 1.15 28.91 1.37
N PRO A 157 0.63 29.48 0.27
CA PRO A 157 1.48 30.15 -0.71
C PRO A 157 2.37 31.18 -0.01
N GLU A 158 3.65 31.26 -0.38
CA GLU A 158 4.47 32.40 0.04
C GLU A 158 3.75 33.68 -0.39
N ALA A 159 3.55 34.61 0.56
CA ALA A 159 3.10 35.95 0.22
C ALA A 159 4.21 36.58 -0.64
N GLY A 160 4.01 36.59 -1.96
CA GLY A 160 4.92 37.19 -2.92
C GLY A 160 5.10 38.69 -2.74
#